data_AF-A0A1Z9QE94-F1
#
_entry.id   AF-A0A1Z9QE94-F1
#
_cell.length_a   1.000
_cell.length_b   1.000
_cell.length_c   1.000
_cell.angle_alpha   90.00
_cell.angle_beta   90.00
_cell.angle_gamma   90.00
#
_symmetry.space_group_name_H-M   'P 1'
#
loop_
_entity.id
_entity.type
_entity.pdbx_description
1 polymer ?
#
loop_
_entity_poly.entity_id
_entity_poly.type
_entity_poly.pdbx_seq_one_letter_code
_entity_poly.pdbx_strand_id
1 'polypeptide(L)'
;MMKPPASQERSSLLHRLGGVVAGCVGLFASGVLIPATVVTGDPPEVDPGADFVIWGTPYYVLEPCVHRPVVQLSMGVLHAAAVLDDGDVVCWGSNFFGESNVPPDVGSGPFQIPAVQVSAGEGHTAVILADGSVRCWGENEFAECIVPPEVGSPEHPVRSVHAAVYSTTALMMDGSVVCWGNPAAPDCDPFEAIPETGLRRLSVGNRHTIGLMQDGSIHCWGENFHGQCDVPEGIGDPGHRVVAIATGFSHSVVILEDGSVRCWGDDAHGQVSVPVGIGTPEHPAAAVAAGLAHTVLLHEDGSVASWGFNSGGQTDVPTSIAAPARRPIRPLVDVVARGLGSGAIRAPGIACTGDLDRDARVGGIDLGLILIDWGGRDGCRSDLDRDGLVGPGDLGLLLSNWGRCGS
;
A
#
# COMPACT_ATOMS: atom_id res chain seq x y z
N MET A 1 10.90 -28.37 6.36
CA MET A 1 11.90 -27.39 6.86
C MET A 1 13.10 -27.40 5.93
N MET A 2 13.07 -26.57 4.88
CA MET A 2 14.28 -26.32 4.08
C MET A 2 15.10 -25.26 4.79
N LYS A 3 16.36 -25.58 5.05
CA LYS A 3 17.34 -24.67 5.66
C LYS A 3 17.57 -23.50 4.67
N PRO A 4 17.66 -22.24 5.12
CA PRO A 4 17.95 -21.14 4.22
C PRO A 4 19.31 -21.38 3.52
N PRO A 5 19.45 -21.01 2.23
CA PRO A 5 20.68 -21.23 1.49
C PRO A 5 21.84 -20.38 2.05
N ALA A 6 23.06 -20.90 1.92
CA ALA A 6 24.26 -20.29 2.44
C ALA A 6 24.55 -18.93 1.78
N SER A 7 25.25 -18.05 2.48
CA SER A 7 25.56 -16.65 2.09
C SER A 7 26.16 -16.51 0.68
N GLN A 8 26.86 -17.53 0.18
CA GLN A 8 27.49 -17.52 -1.14
C GLN A 8 26.48 -17.76 -2.28
N GLU A 9 25.42 -18.54 -2.05
CA GLU A 9 24.31 -18.69 -3.00
C GLU A 9 23.44 -17.44 -3.05
N ARG A 10 23.25 -16.76 -1.90
CA ARG A 10 22.61 -15.43 -1.82
C ARG A 10 23.33 -14.38 -2.66
N SER A 11 24.67 -14.34 -2.64
CA SER A 11 25.47 -13.43 -3.48
C SER A 11 25.31 -13.72 -4.98
N SER A 12 25.19 -14.98 -5.39
CA SER A 12 24.95 -15.35 -6.80
C SER A 12 23.52 -15.05 -7.29
N LEU A 13 22.53 -15.11 -6.38
CA LEU A 13 21.16 -14.69 -6.62
C LEU A 13 21.04 -13.17 -6.63
N LEU A 14 21.75 -12.45 -5.76
CA LEU A 14 21.93 -10.99 -5.79
C LEU A 14 22.60 -10.52 -7.08
N HIS A 15 23.51 -11.30 -7.68
CA HIS A 15 24.06 -10.97 -9.00
C HIS A 15 23.08 -11.25 -10.15
N ARG A 16 22.10 -12.13 -9.95
CA ARG A 16 21.02 -12.43 -10.92
C ARG A 16 19.81 -11.51 -10.76
N LEU A 17 19.47 -11.09 -9.53
CA LEU A 17 18.39 -10.16 -9.18
C LEU A 17 18.86 -8.70 -9.21
N GLY A 18 20.05 -8.40 -8.69
CA GLY A 18 20.75 -7.14 -8.94
C GLY A 18 21.13 -6.98 -10.42
N GLY A 19 21.26 -8.07 -11.19
CA GLY A 19 21.32 -8.04 -12.64
C GLY A 19 19.97 -7.76 -13.34
N VAL A 20 18.85 -8.04 -12.67
CA VAL A 20 17.50 -7.69 -13.14
C VAL A 20 17.18 -6.22 -12.79
N VAL A 21 17.59 -5.72 -11.62
CA VAL A 21 17.33 -4.33 -11.19
C VAL A 21 18.35 -3.33 -11.77
N ALA A 22 19.64 -3.64 -11.81
CA ALA A 22 20.62 -2.82 -12.55
C ALA A 22 20.46 -2.97 -14.08
N GLY A 23 19.90 -4.11 -14.54
CA GLY A 23 19.50 -4.34 -15.93
C GLY A 23 18.28 -3.53 -16.35
N CYS A 24 17.34 -3.24 -15.44
CA CYS A 24 16.16 -2.43 -15.75
C CYS A 24 16.46 -0.94 -15.98
N VAL A 25 17.61 -0.43 -15.55
CA VAL A 25 17.99 0.99 -15.77
C VAL A 25 18.93 1.15 -16.98
N GLY A 26 19.59 0.08 -17.45
CA GLY A 26 20.55 0.12 -18.57
C GLY A 26 20.10 -0.53 -19.89
N LEU A 27 18.98 -1.26 -19.93
CA LEU A 27 18.52 -2.02 -21.09
C LEU A 27 17.06 -1.70 -21.48
N PHE A 28 16.76 -0.45 -21.82
CA PHE A 28 15.55 -0.13 -22.61
C PHE A 28 15.89 0.60 -23.93
N ALA A 29 17.10 0.39 -24.45
CA ALA A 29 17.49 0.71 -25.82
C ALA A 29 17.62 -0.54 -26.72
N SER A 30 17.20 -1.73 -26.28
CA SER A 30 17.20 -2.93 -27.13
C SER A 30 16.06 -3.86 -26.71
N GLY A 31 15.14 -4.10 -27.64
CA GLY A 31 13.92 -4.88 -27.46
C GLY A 31 14.18 -6.31 -27.01
N VAL A 32 14.14 -6.54 -25.70
CA VAL A 32 13.98 -7.87 -25.12
C VAL A 32 12.49 -8.12 -24.99
N LEU A 33 11.99 -9.09 -25.77
CA LEU A 33 10.64 -9.62 -25.60
C LEU A 33 10.50 -10.18 -24.19
N ILE A 34 9.66 -9.55 -23.37
CA ILE A 34 9.03 -10.21 -22.23
C ILE A 34 8.13 -11.30 -22.84
N PRO A 35 8.30 -12.59 -22.49
CA PRO A 35 7.41 -13.62 -23.00
C PRO A 35 5.99 -13.28 -22.57
N ALA A 36 5.10 -13.14 -23.56
CA ALA A 36 3.70 -12.82 -23.37
C ALA A 36 3.10 -13.72 -22.28
N THR A 37 2.95 -13.17 -21.09
CA THR A 37 2.13 -13.77 -20.06
C THR A 37 0.70 -13.42 -20.43
N VAL A 38 -0.12 -14.46 -20.44
CA VAL A 38 -1.52 -14.45 -20.87
C VAL A 38 -2.22 -13.22 -20.31
N VAL A 39 -2.62 -12.31 -21.20
CA VAL A 39 -3.72 -11.39 -20.91
C VAL A 39 -4.93 -12.28 -20.71
N THR A 40 -5.15 -12.72 -19.47
CA THR A 40 -6.49 -13.07 -19.05
C THR A 40 -7.28 -11.79 -19.25
N GLY A 41 -8.43 -11.88 -19.91
CA GLY A 41 -9.30 -10.75 -20.18
C GLY A 41 -9.61 -9.96 -18.92
N ASP A 42 -10.30 -8.83 -19.10
CA ASP A 42 -10.75 -7.92 -18.04
C ASP A 42 -10.82 -8.62 -16.68
N PRO A 43 -10.09 -8.14 -15.65
CA PRO A 43 -10.10 -8.78 -14.35
C PRO A 43 -11.55 -9.11 -13.99
N PRO A 44 -11.83 -10.33 -13.48
CA PRO A 44 -13.19 -10.74 -13.18
C PRO A 44 -13.87 -9.61 -12.42
N GLU A 45 -15.06 -9.25 -12.89
CA GLU A 45 -15.88 -8.15 -12.39
C GLU A 45 -15.68 -8.05 -10.87
N VAL A 46 -14.93 -7.03 -10.45
CA VAL A 46 -14.45 -6.88 -9.08
C VAL A 46 -15.63 -7.05 -8.14
N ASP A 47 -15.56 -8.03 -7.25
CA ASP A 47 -16.60 -8.30 -6.25
C ASP A 47 -17.01 -6.95 -5.62
N PRO A 48 -18.25 -6.47 -5.84
CA PRO A 48 -18.67 -5.14 -5.44
C PRO A 48 -18.52 -4.87 -3.94
N GLY A 49 -18.41 -5.91 -3.11
CA GLY A 49 -18.10 -5.78 -1.69
C GLY A 49 -16.78 -6.41 -1.25
N ALA A 50 -15.79 -6.57 -2.13
CA ALA A 50 -14.41 -6.65 -1.65
C ALA A 50 -14.03 -5.34 -0.90
N ASP A 51 -13.33 -5.45 0.22
CA ASP A 51 -12.87 -4.26 0.98
C ASP A 51 -11.86 -3.42 0.24
N PHE A 52 -11.15 -4.04 -0.68
CA PHE A 52 -10.14 -3.38 -1.47
C PHE A 52 -10.13 -4.00 -2.86
N VAL A 53 -9.61 -3.23 -3.81
CA VAL A 53 -9.45 -3.61 -5.20
C VAL A 53 -8.00 -3.41 -5.56
N ILE A 54 -7.35 -4.40 -6.17
CA ILE A 54 -5.95 -4.30 -6.62
C ILE A 54 -5.91 -4.60 -8.11
N TRP A 55 -5.08 -3.86 -8.84
CA TRP A 55 -4.85 -4.07 -10.26
C TRP A 55 -3.37 -3.80 -10.60
N GLY A 56 -3.02 -4.11 -11.84
CA GLY A 56 -1.63 -4.18 -12.31
C GLY A 56 -1.00 -5.54 -12.06
N THR A 57 0.31 -5.63 -12.29
CA THR A 57 1.11 -6.80 -11.93
C THR A 57 1.75 -6.55 -10.59
N PRO A 58 1.16 -7.01 -9.51
CA PRO A 58 1.98 -7.47 -8.43
C PRO A 58 2.14 -8.99 -8.53
N TYR A 59 3.22 -9.50 -7.99
CA TYR A 59 3.51 -10.93 -7.85
C TYR A 59 2.53 -11.68 -6.90
N TYR A 60 1.28 -11.21 -6.78
CA TYR A 60 0.28 -11.58 -5.76
C TYR A 60 -0.70 -12.60 -6.31
N VAL A 61 -0.22 -13.81 -6.61
CA VAL A 61 -1.06 -14.88 -7.22
C VAL A 61 -1.93 -15.62 -6.19
N LEU A 62 -2.15 -15.05 -5.00
CA LEU A 62 -3.07 -15.60 -4.01
C LEU A 62 -3.88 -14.44 -3.44
N GLU A 63 -5.21 -14.52 -3.55
CA GLU A 63 -6.09 -13.64 -2.79
C GLU A 63 -5.76 -13.81 -1.31
N PRO A 64 -5.37 -12.74 -0.59
CA PRO A 64 -5.09 -12.88 0.82
C PRO A 64 -6.36 -13.32 1.55
N CYS A 65 -6.19 -14.29 2.45
CA CYS A 65 -7.19 -14.74 3.40
C CYS A 65 -7.64 -13.62 4.35
N VAL A 66 -8.49 -12.70 3.87
CA VAL A 66 -8.94 -11.56 4.65
C VAL A 66 -10.34 -11.84 5.18
N HIS A 67 -10.44 -12.10 6.48
CA HIS A 67 -11.71 -12.48 7.14
C HIS A 67 -12.42 -11.31 7.80
N ARG A 68 -11.81 -10.13 7.79
CA ARG A 68 -12.28 -8.96 8.50
C ARG A 68 -12.09 -7.67 7.70
N PRO A 69 -12.82 -6.60 8.06
CA PRO A 69 -12.66 -5.30 7.44
C PRO A 69 -11.19 -4.85 7.37
N VAL A 70 -10.69 -4.54 6.17
CA VAL A 70 -9.39 -3.87 5.98
C VAL A 70 -9.56 -2.40 6.32
N VAL A 71 -8.74 -1.91 7.26
CA VAL A 71 -8.74 -0.49 7.66
C VAL A 71 -7.56 0.28 7.06
N GLN A 72 -6.49 -0.42 6.68
CA GLN A 72 -5.36 0.15 5.97
C GLN A 72 -4.75 -0.88 5.03
N LEU A 73 -4.34 -0.44 3.83
CA LEU A 73 -3.58 -1.21 2.86
C LEU A 73 -2.23 -0.50 2.64
N SER A 74 -1.18 -1.27 2.39
CA SER A 74 0.12 -0.77 1.97
C SER A 74 0.65 -1.67 0.87
N MET A 75 1.14 -1.05 -0.20
CA MET A 75 1.80 -1.77 -1.29
C MET A 75 3.31 -1.60 -1.15
N GLY A 76 4.02 -2.73 -1.19
CA GLY A 76 5.45 -2.83 -1.39
C GLY A 76 5.79 -2.97 -2.87
N VAL A 77 7.07 -3.16 -3.18
CA VAL A 77 7.51 -3.46 -4.55
C VAL A 77 7.13 -4.89 -4.95
N LEU A 78 7.24 -5.84 -4.01
CA LEU A 78 7.10 -7.28 -4.26
C LEU A 78 6.06 -7.97 -3.36
N HIS A 79 5.51 -7.29 -2.36
CA HIS A 79 4.48 -7.77 -1.43
C HIS A 79 3.50 -6.64 -1.07
N ALA A 80 2.35 -7.00 -0.53
CA ALA A 80 1.41 -6.06 0.06
C ALA A 80 1.09 -6.48 1.49
N ALA A 81 0.64 -5.51 2.29
CA ALA A 81 0.25 -5.73 3.67
C ALA A 81 -1.00 -4.93 4.00
N ALA A 82 -1.87 -5.48 4.84
CA ALA A 82 -3.07 -4.84 5.32
C ALA A 82 -3.19 -4.94 6.84
N VAL A 83 -3.73 -3.90 7.46
CA VAL A 83 -4.21 -3.91 8.86
C VAL A 83 -5.71 -4.12 8.83
N LEU A 84 -6.20 -5.04 9.65
CA LEU A 84 -7.62 -5.34 9.84
C LEU A 84 -8.21 -4.52 11.00
N ASP A 85 -9.54 -4.46 11.11
CA ASP A 85 -10.26 -3.69 12.14
C ASP A 85 -9.98 -4.11 13.59
N ASP A 86 -9.53 -5.34 13.82
CA ASP A 86 -9.07 -5.82 15.13
C ASP A 86 -7.56 -5.67 15.36
N GLY A 87 -6.84 -5.13 14.36
CA GLY A 87 -5.40 -4.91 14.38
C GLY A 87 -4.55 -6.15 14.05
N ASP A 88 -5.16 -7.21 13.52
CA ASP A 88 -4.40 -8.26 12.83
C ASP A 88 -3.76 -7.70 11.56
N VAL A 89 -2.61 -8.27 11.18
CA VAL A 89 -1.89 -7.92 9.94
C VAL A 89 -1.92 -9.11 9.00
N VAL A 90 -2.22 -8.86 7.73
CA VAL A 90 -2.13 -9.85 6.66
C VAL A 90 -1.13 -9.35 5.63
N CYS A 91 -0.15 -10.19 5.28
CA CYS A 91 0.81 -9.92 4.21
C CYS A 91 0.70 -10.99 3.12
N TRP A 92 0.86 -10.58 1.87
CA TRP A 92 0.81 -11.49 0.73
C TRP A 92 1.71 -11.02 -0.42
N GLY A 93 2.08 -11.96 -1.28
CA GLY A 93 3.02 -11.75 -2.37
C GLY A 93 4.35 -12.44 -2.13
N SER A 94 5.45 -11.77 -2.51
CA SER A 94 6.79 -12.27 -2.28
C SER A 94 7.03 -12.54 -0.79
N ASN A 95 7.86 -13.54 -0.53
CA ASN A 95 8.29 -13.91 0.81
C ASN A 95 9.73 -14.44 0.81
N PHE A 96 10.58 -13.92 -0.09
CA PHE A 96 11.96 -14.41 -0.25
C PHE A 96 12.82 -14.11 0.98
N PHE A 97 12.54 -12.99 1.65
CA PHE A 97 13.25 -12.52 2.84
C PHE A 97 12.44 -12.73 4.12
N GLY A 98 11.22 -13.24 4.01
CA GLY A 98 10.31 -13.39 5.13
C GLY A 98 9.41 -12.17 5.35
N GLU A 99 9.36 -11.24 4.41
CA GLU A 99 8.60 -9.98 4.44
C GLU A 99 7.09 -10.17 4.58
N SER A 100 6.58 -11.35 4.22
CA SER A 100 5.18 -11.74 4.42
C SER A 100 4.94 -12.62 5.66
N ASN A 101 5.99 -12.94 6.43
CA ASN A 101 5.86 -13.72 7.67
C ASN A 101 5.59 -12.79 8.87
N VAL A 102 4.32 -12.48 9.12
CA VAL A 102 3.90 -11.66 10.26
C VAL A 102 4.44 -12.27 11.58
N PRO A 103 5.16 -11.51 12.41
CA PRO A 103 5.70 -11.99 13.68
C PRO A 103 4.60 -12.46 14.64
N PRO A 104 4.86 -13.50 15.46
CA PRO A 104 3.84 -14.11 16.32
C PRO A 104 3.35 -13.21 17.46
N ASP A 105 4.04 -12.10 17.73
CA ASP A 105 3.69 -11.07 18.71
C ASP A 105 2.90 -9.88 18.13
N VAL A 106 2.61 -9.89 16.82
CA VAL A 106 1.80 -8.86 16.15
C VAL A 106 0.40 -9.42 15.88
N GLY A 107 -0.65 -8.70 16.30
CA GLY A 107 -2.04 -9.07 16.12
C GLY A 107 -2.92 -8.90 17.35
N SER A 108 -4.16 -9.40 17.27
CA SER A 108 -5.23 -9.25 18.26
C SER A 108 -5.28 -10.34 19.34
N GLY A 109 -4.39 -11.34 19.27
CA GLY A 109 -4.35 -12.47 20.17
C GLY A 109 -3.90 -12.13 21.61
N PRO A 110 -4.08 -13.06 22.58
CA PRO A 110 -3.86 -12.82 24.01
C PRO A 110 -2.40 -12.50 24.42
N PHE A 111 -1.44 -12.71 23.52
CA PHE A 111 -0.02 -12.39 23.71
C PHE A 111 0.55 -11.55 22.56
N GLN A 112 -0.34 -10.92 21.80
CA GLN A 112 -0.02 -10.10 20.66
C GLN A 112 -0.39 -8.65 20.95
N ILE A 113 0.23 -7.74 20.21
CA ILE A 113 -0.11 -6.33 20.26
C ILE A 113 -0.73 -5.96 18.90
N PRO A 114 -1.95 -5.41 18.89
CA PRO A 114 -2.62 -5.04 17.64
C PRO A 114 -1.81 -4.01 16.86
N ALA A 115 -1.73 -4.16 15.55
CA ALA A 115 -1.15 -3.12 14.68
C ALA A 115 -2.18 -2.00 14.44
N VAL A 116 -1.69 -0.77 14.40
CA VAL A 116 -2.49 0.43 14.06
C VAL A 116 -2.06 1.07 12.76
N GLN A 117 -0.86 0.74 12.28
CA GLN A 117 -0.36 1.15 10.97
C GLN A 117 0.56 0.09 10.37
N VAL A 118 0.54 -0.10 9.06
CA VAL A 118 1.52 -0.90 8.30
C VAL A 118 2.15 -0.13 7.15
N SER A 119 3.40 -0.45 6.82
CA SER A 119 4.08 -0.02 5.61
C SER A 119 4.88 -1.19 5.01
N ALA A 120 4.68 -1.45 3.72
CA ALA A 120 5.44 -2.42 2.93
C ALA A 120 6.50 -1.71 2.07
N GLY A 121 7.75 -2.16 2.17
CA GLY A 121 8.90 -1.66 1.42
C GLY A 121 9.23 -2.52 0.19
N GLU A 122 10.51 -2.61 -0.18
CA GLU A 122 10.96 -3.54 -1.23
C GLU A 122 11.01 -4.99 -0.71
N GLY A 123 11.74 -5.21 0.39
CA GLY A 123 11.99 -6.53 0.97
C GLY A 123 11.64 -6.65 2.46
N HIS A 124 11.02 -5.63 3.07
CA HIS A 124 10.65 -5.64 4.48
C HIS A 124 9.29 -4.98 4.73
N THR A 125 8.73 -5.25 5.90
CA THR A 125 7.46 -4.67 6.39
C THR A 125 7.70 -4.06 7.76
N ALA A 126 7.17 -2.86 7.98
CA ALA A 126 7.20 -2.18 9.27
C ALA A 126 5.77 -1.85 9.73
N VAL A 127 5.51 -1.95 11.03
CA VAL A 127 4.22 -1.62 11.66
C VAL A 127 4.41 -0.78 12.91
N ILE A 128 3.39 0.04 13.20
CA ILE A 128 3.19 0.63 14.52
C ILE A 128 2.17 -0.22 15.26
N LEU A 129 2.48 -0.56 16.49
CA LEU A 129 1.62 -1.32 17.38
C LEU A 129 0.81 -0.39 18.29
N ALA A 130 -0.30 -0.89 18.85
CA ALA A 130 -1.22 -0.13 19.69
C ALA A 130 -0.59 0.38 21.01
N ASP A 131 0.53 -0.22 21.43
CA ASP A 131 1.32 0.26 22.57
C ASP A 131 2.33 1.37 22.19
N GLY A 132 2.38 1.76 20.91
CA GLY A 132 3.27 2.77 20.35
C GLY A 132 4.61 2.22 19.84
N SER A 133 4.93 0.95 20.10
CA SER A 133 6.18 0.34 19.64
C SER A 133 6.16 0.06 18.14
N VAL A 134 7.35 0.02 17.53
CA VAL A 134 7.52 -0.31 16.11
C VAL A 134 8.08 -1.73 15.98
N ARG A 135 7.50 -2.50 15.05
CA ARG A 135 8.03 -3.81 14.63
C ARG A 135 8.40 -3.76 13.16
N CYS A 136 9.49 -4.45 12.81
CA CYS A 136 9.93 -4.63 11.43
C CYS A 136 10.38 -6.07 11.21
N TRP A 137 10.07 -6.63 10.05
CA TRP A 137 10.53 -7.96 9.64
C TRP A 137 10.74 -8.05 8.12
N GLY A 138 11.50 -9.06 7.68
CA GLY A 138 11.89 -9.27 6.29
C GLY A 138 13.40 -9.11 6.10
N GLU A 139 13.79 -8.48 5.00
CA GLU A 139 15.17 -8.15 4.66
C GLU A 139 15.78 -7.22 5.70
N ASN A 140 17.05 -7.44 6.00
CA ASN A 140 17.78 -6.70 7.02
C ASN A 140 19.29 -6.63 6.71
N GLU A 141 19.66 -6.59 5.43
CA GLU A 141 21.07 -6.56 5.01
C GLU A 141 21.75 -5.23 5.38
N PHE A 142 20.97 -4.15 5.47
CA PHE A 142 21.44 -2.82 5.85
C PHE A 142 20.90 -2.36 7.21
N ALA A 143 20.40 -3.27 8.04
CA ALA A 143 19.81 -2.97 9.34
C ALA A 143 18.45 -2.24 9.29
N GLU A 144 17.70 -2.35 8.20
CA GLU A 144 16.37 -1.75 7.98
C GLU A 144 15.35 -2.17 9.03
N CYS A 145 15.47 -3.39 9.56
CA CYS A 145 14.62 -3.90 10.63
C CYS A 145 15.25 -3.85 12.01
N ILE A 146 16.39 -3.18 12.18
CA ILE A 146 16.93 -2.85 13.50
C ILE A 146 16.35 -1.52 13.96
N VAL A 147 15.15 -1.59 14.54
CA VAL A 147 14.45 -0.42 15.08
C VAL A 147 15.30 0.25 16.19
N PRO A 148 15.61 1.55 16.09
CA PRO A 148 16.33 2.27 17.14
C PRO A 148 15.59 2.21 18.49
N PRO A 149 16.29 2.03 19.63
CA PRO A 149 15.64 1.80 20.94
C PRO A 149 14.69 2.89 21.40
N GLU A 150 14.95 4.14 21.01
CA GLU A 150 14.12 5.29 21.33
C GLU A 150 12.81 5.33 20.54
N VAL A 151 12.78 4.79 19.31
CA VAL A 151 11.63 4.86 18.41
C VAL A 151 10.47 4.01 18.95
N GLY A 152 9.35 4.67 19.28
CA GLY A 152 8.18 4.02 19.83
C GLY A 152 8.23 3.82 21.35
N SER A 153 9.21 4.42 22.01
CA SER A 153 9.24 4.55 23.47
C SER A 153 8.19 5.56 23.95
N PRO A 154 7.74 5.49 25.22
CA PRO A 154 6.82 6.49 25.78
C PRO A 154 7.33 7.94 25.70
N GLU A 155 8.65 8.14 25.67
CA GLU A 155 9.27 9.47 25.56
C GLU A 155 9.38 9.95 24.10
N HIS A 156 9.38 9.02 23.13
CA HIS A 156 9.47 9.33 21.71
C HIS A 156 8.38 8.55 20.94
N PRO A 157 7.10 8.93 21.09
CA PRO A 157 6.00 8.25 20.41
C PRO A 157 6.04 8.49 18.91
N VAL A 158 5.79 7.42 18.16
CA VAL A 158 5.79 7.43 16.69
C VAL A 158 4.42 7.82 16.17
N ARG A 159 4.38 8.70 15.17
CA ARG A 159 3.19 9.11 14.45
C ARG A 159 2.93 8.26 13.21
N SER A 160 3.98 7.99 12.43
CA SER A 160 3.88 7.10 11.26
C SER A 160 5.20 6.42 10.94
N VAL A 161 5.17 5.17 10.47
CA VAL A 161 6.33 4.44 9.96
C VAL A 161 6.21 4.19 8.46
N HIS A 162 7.31 4.25 7.74
CA HIS A 162 7.39 4.09 6.29
C HIS A 162 8.59 3.22 5.92
N ALA A 163 8.32 2.04 5.37
CA ALA A 163 9.32 1.13 4.84
C ALA A 163 9.67 1.56 3.41
N ALA A 164 10.95 1.74 3.11
CA ALA A 164 11.45 2.09 1.79
C ALA A 164 12.15 0.91 1.10
N VAL A 165 13.08 1.19 0.20
CA VAL A 165 13.86 0.17 -0.52
C VAL A 165 14.87 -0.49 0.43
N TYR A 166 15.77 0.32 1.01
CA TYR A 166 16.85 -0.13 1.91
C TYR A 166 16.86 0.62 3.25
N SER A 167 15.74 1.24 3.61
CA SER A 167 15.63 2.08 4.80
C SER A 167 14.22 2.02 5.38
N THR A 168 14.09 2.37 6.66
CA THR A 168 12.81 2.63 7.32
C THR A 168 12.86 3.99 7.98
N THR A 169 11.77 4.74 7.84
CA THR A 169 11.64 6.10 8.36
C THR A 169 10.45 6.19 9.29
N ALA A 170 10.66 6.74 10.48
CA ALA A 170 9.62 7.09 11.44
C ALA A 170 9.45 8.62 11.51
N LEU A 171 8.20 9.08 11.39
CA LEU A 171 7.78 10.42 11.81
C LEU A 171 7.35 10.32 13.27
N MET A 172 7.96 11.13 14.13
CA MET A 172 7.63 11.20 15.54
C MET A 172 6.46 12.17 15.80
N MET A 173 5.80 12.07 16.94
CA MET A 173 4.66 12.95 17.28
C MET A 173 5.05 14.42 17.47
N ASP A 174 6.32 14.69 17.83
CA ASP A 174 6.87 16.06 17.93
C ASP A 174 7.22 16.67 16.55
N GLY A 175 7.12 15.88 15.47
CA GLY A 175 7.44 16.27 14.11
C GLY A 175 8.89 15.99 13.70
N SER A 176 9.72 15.43 14.58
CA SER A 176 11.05 14.95 14.22
C SER A 176 10.98 13.68 13.37
N VAL A 177 12.06 13.39 12.62
CA VAL A 177 12.16 12.23 11.73
C VAL A 177 13.37 11.41 12.13
N VAL A 178 13.17 10.09 12.28
CA VAL A 178 14.25 9.13 12.52
C VAL A 178 14.28 8.17 11.34
N CYS A 179 15.40 8.10 10.62
CA CYS A 179 15.62 7.12 9.55
C CYS A 179 16.74 6.16 9.94
N TRP A 180 16.59 4.89 9.60
CA TRP A 180 17.60 3.86 9.81
C TRP A 180 17.59 2.85 8.66
N GLY A 181 18.65 2.06 8.55
CA GLY A 181 18.91 1.18 7.42
C GLY A 181 20.20 1.59 6.70
N ASN A 182 20.18 1.57 5.37
CA ASN A 182 21.34 1.88 4.55
C ASN A 182 21.77 3.35 4.70
N PRO A 183 22.95 3.65 5.27
CA PRO A 183 23.42 5.02 5.47
C PRO A 183 23.79 5.73 4.16
N ALA A 184 23.92 5.00 3.06
CA ALA A 184 24.14 5.56 1.72
C ALA A 184 22.82 5.82 0.97
N ALA A 185 21.67 5.47 1.56
CA ALA A 185 20.39 5.71 0.93
C ALA A 185 20.07 7.22 0.97
N PRO A 186 19.88 7.87 -0.19
CA PRO A 186 19.69 9.31 -0.26
C PRO A 186 18.38 9.79 0.39
N ASP A 187 17.40 8.89 0.57
CA ASP A 187 16.15 9.16 1.27
C ASP A 187 16.29 9.20 2.80
N CYS A 188 17.43 8.75 3.33
CA CYS A 188 17.66 8.47 4.76
C CYS A 188 18.58 9.49 5.45
N ASP A 189 18.72 10.68 4.88
CA ASP A 189 19.46 11.79 5.48
C ASP A 189 18.59 13.06 5.63
N PRO A 190 17.92 13.26 6.77
CA PRO A 190 17.17 14.49 7.04
C PRO A 190 18.06 15.68 7.49
N PHE A 191 19.39 15.52 7.62
CA PHE A 191 20.17 16.35 8.55
C PHE A 191 20.46 17.80 8.14
N GLU A 192 20.15 18.24 6.92
CA GLU A 192 20.37 19.65 6.56
C GLU A 192 19.08 20.47 6.31
N ALA A 193 17.90 19.86 6.21
CA ALA A 193 16.75 20.56 5.59
C ALA A 193 15.41 20.49 6.32
N ILE A 194 15.24 19.73 7.41
CA ILE A 194 13.97 19.70 8.13
C ILE A 194 14.03 20.67 9.32
N PRO A 195 13.21 21.74 9.35
CA PRO A 195 13.03 22.52 10.56
C PRO A 195 12.51 21.59 11.65
N GLU A 196 13.21 21.51 12.77
CA GLU A 196 13.00 20.54 13.87
C GLU A 196 11.60 20.58 14.53
N THR A 197 10.61 21.31 13.99
CA THR A 197 9.24 21.33 14.52
C THR A 197 8.22 21.59 13.39
N GLY A 198 7.14 20.80 13.33
CA GLY A 198 5.94 21.13 12.52
C GLY A 198 5.58 20.19 11.38
N LEU A 199 6.38 19.15 11.13
CA LEU A 199 6.06 18.14 10.12
C LEU A 199 4.84 17.31 10.55
N ARG A 200 3.83 17.21 9.67
CA ARG A 200 2.55 16.55 9.95
C ARG A 200 2.44 15.17 9.28
N ARG A 201 2.97 15.04 8.06
CA ARG A 201 2.92 13.82 7.25
C ARG A 201 4.20 13.66 6.46
N LEU A 202 4.54 12.41 6.15
CA LEU A 202 5.61 12.03 5.24
C LEU A 202 5.05 11.17 4.12
N SER A 203 5.66 11.27 2.95
CA SER A 203 5.58 10.28 1.88
C SER A 203 7.00 9.91 1.50
N VAL A 204 7.36 8.64 1.71
CA VAL A 204 8.70 8.11 1.45
C VAL A 204 8.67 7.31 0.16
N GLY A 205 9.34 7.84 -0.86
CA GLY A 205 9.47 7.19 -2.16
C GLY A 205 10.58 6.14 -2.16
N ASN A 206 11.13 5.84 -3.33
CA ASN A 206 12.27 4.93 -3.43
C ASN A 206 13.64 5.63 -3.29
N ARG A 207 13.67 6.94 -3.53
CA ARG A 207 14.92 7.72 -3.60
C ARG A 207 14.82 9.14 -3.05
N HIS A 208 13.60 9.60 -2.75
CA HIS A 208 13.33 10.92 -2.21
C HIS A 208 12.13 10.86 -1.27
N THR A 209 12.04 11.84 -0.38
CA THR A 209 10.96 11.96 0.59
C THR A 209 10.37 13.36 0.52
N ILE A 210 9.05 13.45 0.62
CA ILE A 210 8.33 14.71 0.80
C ILE A 210 7.76 14.75 2.21
N GLY A 211 8.00 15.87 2.90
CA GLY A 211 7.37 16.21 4.15
C GLY A 211 6.32 17.30 3.98
N LEU A 212 5.14 17.08 4.57
CA LEU A 212 4.05 18.06 4.62
C LEU A 212 3.97 18.69 6.00
N MET A 213 4.11 20.02 6.05
CA MET A 213 4.05 20.82 7.25
C MET A 213 2.61 21.12 7.67
N GLN A 214 2.44 21.60 8.91
CA GLN A 214 1.12 21.91 9.46
C GLN A 214 0.43 23.10 8.77
N ASP A 215 1.19 24.02 8.20
CA ASP A 215 0.70 25.19 7.46
C ASP A 215 0.42 24.91 5.98
N GLY A 216 0.62 23.67 5.52
CA GLY A 216 0.42 23.25 4.13
C GLY A 216 1.61 23.48 3.20
N SER A 217 2.74 23.98 3.72
CA SER A 217 4.01 23.99 2.98
C SER A 217 4.62 22.58 2.91
N ILE A 218 5.51 22.36 1.95
CA ILE A 218 6.20 21.07 1.76
C ILE A 218 7.71 21.25 1.68
N HIS A 219 8.44 20.22 2.11
CA HIS A 219 9.87 20.09 1.94
C HIS A 219 10.19 18.76 1.25
N CYS A 220 11.19 18.75 0.38
CA CYS A 220 11.66 17.54 -0.28
C CYS A 220 13.16 17.36 -0.04
N TRP A 221 13.59 16.12 0.17
CA TRP A 221 15.00 15.76 0.28
C TRP A 221 15.28 14.39 -0.33
N GLY A 222 16.55 14.16 -0.63
CA GLY A 222 17.07 12.95 -1.29
C GLY A 222 17.49 13.18 -2.73
N GLU A 223 17.39 12.15 -3.56
CA GLU A 223 17.84 12.20 -4.95
C GLU A 223 17.02 13.19 -5.78
N ASN A 224 17.71 13.99 -6.60
CA ASN A 224 17.09 15.04 -7.40
C ASN A 224 17.53 15.05 -8.88
N PHE A 225 17.95 13.91 -9.45
CA PHE A 225 18.46 13.87 -10.84
C PHE A 225 17.41 14.22 -11.89
N HIS A 226 16.12 14.14 -11.56
CA HIS A 226 14.99 14.45 -12.44
C HIS A 226 14.20 15.68 -11.97
N GLY A 227 14.71 16.44 -11.00
CA GLY A 227 13.99 17.56 -10.41
C GLY A 227 12.83 17.16 -9.49
N GLN A 228 12.77 15.91 -9.01
CA GLN A 228 11.69 15.43 -8.13
C GLN A 228 11.62 16.17 -6.78
N CYS A 229 12.69 16.83 -6.35
CA CYS A 229 12.73 17.72 -5.21
C CYS A 229 12.76 19.21 -5.56
N ASP A 230 12.75 19.56 -6.85
CA ASP A 230 12.61 20.95 -7.31
C ASP A 230 11.13 21.34 -7.28
N VAL A 231 10.61 21.65 -6.08
CA VAL A 231 9.19 22.02 -5.89
C VAL A 231 8.84 23.24 -6.76
N PRO A 232 7.87 23.11 -7.70
CA PRO A 232 7.41 24.23 -8.52
C PRO A 232 6.85 25.40 -7.70
N GLU A 233 7.03 26.63 -8.19
CA GLU A 233 6.45 27.84 -7.61
C GLU A 233 4.92 27.73 -7.51
N GLY A 234 4.34 28.21 -6.40
CA GLY A 234 2.90 28.13 -6.16
C GLY A 234 2.43 26.84 -5.49
N ILE A 235 3.30 25.87 -5.18
CA ILE A 235 2.94 24.68 -4.41
C ILE A 235 3.32 24.88 -2.93
N GLY A 236 2.33 24.82 -2.04
CA GLY A 236 2.54 25.03 -0.61
C GLY A 236 2.58 26.50 -0.18
N ASP A 237 2.41 27.43 -1.13
CA ASP A 237 2.26 28.85 -0.87
C ASP A 237 0.88 29.20 -0.29
N PRO A 238 0.71 30.37 0.37
CA PRO A 238 -0.61 30.84 0.81
C PRO A 238 -1.63 30.89 -0.35
N GLY A 239 -2.73 30.14 -0.23
CA GLY A 239 -3.77 30.00 -1.25
C GLY A 239 -3.63 28.77 -2.15
N HIS A 240 -2.53 28.03 -2.01
CA HIS A 240 -2.28 26.75 -2.67
C HIS A 240 -1.67 25.76 -1.67
N ARG A 241 -2.26 25.70 -0.47
CA ARG A 241 -1.76 24.81 0.58
C ARG A 241 -1.88 23.36 0.15
N VAL A 242 -0.84 22.57 0.41
CA VAL A 242 -0.86 21.13 0.18
C VAL A 242 -1.64 20.43 1.30
N VAL A 243 -2.49 19.48 0.95
CA VAL A 243 -3.29 18.69 1.90
C VAL A 243 -2.93 17.20 1.88
N ALA A 244 -2.41 16.69 0.76
CA ALA A 244 -1.91 15.34 0.61
C ALA A 244 -0.67 15.30 -0.29
N ILE A 245 0.18 14.31 -0.05
CA ILE A 245 1.46 14.10 -0.72
C ILE A 245 1.62 12.63 -1.09
N ALA A 246 2.25 12.35 -2.24
CA ALA A 246 2.65 11.03 -2.68
C ALA A 246 3.98 11.11 -3.45
N THR A 247 4.80 10.07 -3.30
CA THR A 247 6.15 10.01 -3.89
C THR A 247 6.34 8.70 -4.63
N GLY A 248 6.66 8.80 -5.92
CA GLY A 248 7.01 7.63 -6.74
C GLY A 248 8.49 7.31 -6.69
N PHE A 249 9.03 6.69 -7.75
CA PHE A 249 10.48 6.46 -7.87
C PHE A 249 11.26 7.76 -8.08
N SER A 250 10.89 8.52 -9.12
CA SER A 250 11.53 9.78 -9.51
C SER A 250 10.52 10.90 -9.82
N HIS A 251 9.32 10.83 -9.26
CA HIS A 251 8.31 11.87 -9.42
C HIS A 251 7.53 12.09 -8.11
N SER A 252 6.97 13.27 -8.01
CA SER A 252 6.32 13.81 -6.82
C SER A 252 4.91 14.25 -7.18
N VAL A 253 3.95 13.98 -6.31
CA VAL A 253 2.54 14.29 -6.54
C VAL A 253 1.92 14.89 -5.28
N VAL A 254 1.12 15.94 -5.43
CA VAL A 254 0.42 16.58 -4.32
C VAL A 254 -1.02 16.91 -4.67
N ILE A 255 -1.86 16.96 -3.65
CA ILE A 255 -3.22 17.53 -3.71
C ILE A 255 -3.19 18.86 -2.97
N LEU A 256 -3.70 19.91 -3.62
CA LEU A 256 -3.88 21.24 -3.05
C LEU A 256 -5.23 21.36 -2.33
N GLU A 257 -5.41 22.40 -1.52
CA GLU A 257 -6.63 22.63 -0.74
C GLU A 257 -7.91 22.82 -1.57
N ASP A 258 -7.78 23.16 -2.86
CA ASP A 258 -8.88 23.24 -3.82
C ASP A 258 -9.19 21.89 -4.50
N GLY A 259 -8.52 20.82 -4.08
CA GLY A 259 -8.63 19.47 -4.63
C GLY A 259 -7.86 19.29 -5.94
N SER A 260 -7.15 20.31 -6.43
CA SER A 260 -6.36 20.19 -7.64
C SER A 260 -5.05 19.44 -7.42
N VAL A 261 -4.58 18.74 -8.44
CA VAL A 261 -3.38 17.91 -8.37
C VAL A 261 -2.23 18.56 -9.12
N ARG A 262 -1.03 18.43 -8.57
CA ARG A 262 0.22 18.85 -9.22
C ARG A 262 1.22 17.71 -9.15
N CYS A 263 1.91 17.49 -10.27
CA CYS A 263 2.95 16.49 -10.40
C CYS A 263 4.21 17.12 -10.99
N TRP A 264 5.40 16.68 -10.56
CA TRP A 264 6.68 17.10 -11.12
C TRP A 264 7.77 16.03 -10.93
N GLY A 265 8.89 16.17 -11.62
CA GLY A 265 9.97 15.18 -11.67
C GLY A 265 10.08 14.51 -13.04
N ASP A 266 10.42 13.22 -13.05
CA ASP A 266 10.54 12.43 -14.28
C ASP A 266 9.19 12.23 -14.99
N ASP A 267 9.20 12.34 -16.33
CA ASP A 267 8.01 12.14 -17.18
C ASP A 267 8.27 11.17 -18.34
N ALA A 268 9.29 10.32 -18.26
CA ALA A 268 9.65 9.38 -19.34
C ALA A 268 8.50 8.46 -19.77
N HIS A 269 7.50 8.26 -18.90
CA HIS A 269 6.30 7.46 -19.15
C HIS A 269 5.00 8.25 -19.02
N GLY A 270 5.06 9.58 -18.94
CA GLY A 270 3.88 10.43 -18.77
C GLY A 270 3.33 10.47 -17.34
N GLN A 271 4.08 10.04 -16.33
CA GLN A 271 3.62 9.92 -14.94
C GLN A 271 3.35 11.26 -14.24
N VAL A 272 3.89 12.38 -14.74
CA VAL A 272 3.57 13.73 -14.26
C VAL A 272 2.66 14.50 -15.21
N SER A 273 2.43 13.97 -16.41
CA SER A 273 1.46 14.47 -17.39
C SER A 273 0.01 14.12 -16.97
N VAL A 274 -0.54 14.87 -16.01
CA VAL A 274 -1.92 14.69 -15.51
C VAL A 274 -2.93 14.80 -16.66
N PRO A 275 -3.79 13.79 -16.88
CA PRO A 275 -4.83 13.85 -17.91
C PRO A 275 -5.84 14.99 -17.71
N VAL A 276 -6.39 15.51 -18.81
CA VAL A 276 -7.37 16.61 -18.76
C VAL A 276 -8.60 16.20 -17.94
N GLY A 277 -8.99 17.06 -16.99
CA GLY A 277 -10.18 16.86 -16.15
C GLY A 277 -9.97 15.95 -14.94
N ILE A 278 -8.74 15.50 -14.69
CA ILE A 278 -8.35 14.73 -13.50
C ILE A 278 -7.68 15.67 -12.49
N GLY A 279 -8.09 15.59 -11.22
CA GLY A 279 -7.58 16.43 -10.14
C GLY A 279 -7.69 17.93 -10.43
N THR A 280 -8.87 18.43 -10.77
CA THR A 280 -9.15 19.87 -10.94
C THR A 280 -10.12 20.35 -9.86
N PRO A 281 -10.26 21.67 -9.61
CA PRO A 281 -11.23 22.17 -8.63
C PRO A 281 -12.69 21.76 -8.94
N GLU A 282 -13.02 21.52 -10.20
CA GLU A 282 -14.34 21.05 -10.64
C GLU A 282 -14.50 19.52 -10.51
N HIS A 283 -13.38 18.80 -10.39
CA HIS A 283 -13.34 17.35 -10.20
C HIS A 283 -12.22 17.00 -9.20
N PRO A 284 -12.42 17.35 -7.91
CA PRO A 284 -11.36 17.37 -6.92
C PRO A 284 -10.88 15.97 -6.54
N ALA A 285 -9.60 15.87 -6.21
CA ALA A 285 -8.99 14.66 -5.68
C ALA A 285 -9.19 14.56 -4.15
N ALA A 286 -9.55 13.37 -3.68
CA ALA A 286 -9.65 13.02 -2.27
C ALA A 286 -8.37 12.33 -1.76
N ALA A 287 -7.74 11.50 -2.59
CA ALA A 287 -6.51 10.79 -2.25
C ALA A 287 -5.65 10.55 -3.49
N VAL A 288 -4.34 10.38 -3.28
CA VAL A 288 -3.38 10.13 -4.34
C VAL A 288 -2.28 9.20 -3.85
N ALA A 289 -1.80 8.34 -4.75
CA ALA A 289 -0.66 7.46 -4.53
C ALA A 289 0.20 7.39 -5.78
N ALA A 290 1.49 7.13 -5.61
CA ALA A 290 2.46 7.09 -6.69
C ALA A 290 3.25 5.77 -6.63
N GLY A 291 3.26 5.04 -7.75
CA GLY A 291 4.06 3.83 -7.91
C GLY A 291 5.45 4.13 -8.46
N LEU A 292 6.07 3.15 -9.13
CA LEU A 292 7.40 3.37 -9.71
C LEU A 292 7.39 4.49 -10.75
N ALA A 293 6.50 4.40 -11.73
CA ALA A 293 6.40 5.35 -12.83
C ALA A 293 4.95 5.55 -13.25
N HIS A 294 4.02 5.52 -12.29
CA HIS A 294 2.60 5.76 -12.51
C HIS A 294 1.99 6.41 -11.27
N THR A 295 0.86 7.09 -11.48
CA THR A 295 0.10 7.78 -10.44
C THR A 295 -1.32 7.23 -10.41
N VAL A 296 -1.88 7.09 -9.21
CA VAL A 296 -3.25 6.66 -8.95
C VAL A 296 -3.93 7.72 -8.11
N LEU A 297 -5.15 8.07 -8.47
CA LEU A 297 -5.93 9.14 -7.86
C LEU A 297 -7.35 8.67 -7.57
N LEU A 298 -7.84 9.02 -6.38
CA LEU A 298 -9.25 8.91 -6.01
C LEU A 298 -9.88 10.29 -6.03
N HIS A 299 -10.97 10.45 -6.77
CA HIS A 299 -11.79 11.65 -6.75
C HIS A 299 -12.77 11.67 -5.57
N GLU A 300 -13.22 12.86 -5.16
CA GLU A 300 -14.25 13.01 -4.11
C GLU A 300 -15.59 12.35 -4.48
N ASP A 301 -15.87 12.18 -5.78
CA ASP A 301 -17.07 11.48 -6.26
C ASP A 301 -16.96 9.95 -6.20
N GLY A 302 -15.79 9.43 -5.83
CA GLY A 302 -15.48 8.01 -5.69
C GLY A 302 -14.92 7.35 -6.96
N SER A 303 -14.76 8.09 -8.06
CA SER A 303 -14.11 7.58 -9.26
C SER A 303 -12.59 7.53 -9.10
N VAL A 304 -11.95 6.55 -9.76
CA VAL A 304 -10.50 6.35 -9.73
C VAL A 304 -9.91 6.59 -11.11
N ALA A 305 -8.81 7.34 -11.16
CA ALA A 305 -8.03 7.57 -12.36
C ALA A 305 -6.57 7.16 -12.12
N SER A 306 -5.90 6.71 -13.18
CA SER A 306 -4.45 6.44 -13.14
C SER A 306 -3.79 6.68 -14.48
N TRP A 307 -2.53 7.07 -14.45
CA TRP A 307 -1.76 7.40 -15.65
C TRP A 307 -0.26 7.14 -15.44
N GLY A 308 0.51 7.11 -16.53
CA GLY A 308 1.93 6.81 -16.54
C GLY A 308 2.27 5.47 -17.21
N PHE A 309 3.32 4.81 -16.73
CA PHE A 309 3.77 3.50 -17.20
C PHE A 309 2.70 2.43 -16.98
N ASN A 310 2.47 1.56 -17.97
CA ASN A 310 1.37 0.57 -17.94
C ASN A 310 1.74 -0.85 -18.44
N SER A 311 3.02 -1.22 -18.53
CA SER A 311 3.37 -2.55 -19.07
C SER A 311 2.88 -3.74 -18.22
N GLY A 312 2.51 -3.49 -16.97
CA GLY A 312 1.90 -4.48 -16.07
C GLY A 312 0.40 -4.26 -15.86
N GLY A 313 -0.26 -3.36 -16.59
CA GLY A 313 -1.68 -3.04 -16.37
C GLY A 313 -1.96 -2.19 -15.12
N GLN A 314 -0.93 -1.59 -14.51
CA GLN A 314 -1.06 -0.79 -13.29
C GLN A 314 -1.88 0.50 -13.46
N THR A 315 -2.11 0.92 -14.70
CA THR A 315 -3.03 2.02 -15.01
C THR A 315 -4.37 1.55 -15.59
N ASP A 316 -4.60 0.25 -15.70
CA ASP A 316 -5.86 -0.33 -16.19
C ASP A 316 -6.87 -0.39 -15.05
N VAL A 317 -7.37 0.79 -14.65
CA VAL A 317 -8.35 0.92 -13.56
C VAL A 317 -9.59 0.09 -13.87
N PRO A 318 -10.05 -0.79 -12.95
CA PRO A 318 -11.28 -1.55 -13.14
C PRO A 318 -12.48 -0.63 -13.38
N THR A 319 -13.30 -0.96 -14.38
CA THR A 319 -14.45 -0.13 -14.79
C THR A 319 -15.45 0.14 -13.67
N SER A 320 -15.57 -0.79 -12.72
CA SER A 320 -16.44 -0.68 -11.54
C SER A 320 -16.07 0.48 -10.60
N ILE A 321 -14.81 0.93 -10.62
CA ILE A 321 -14.32 2.06 -9.82
C ILE A 321 -13.85 3.25 -10.68
N ALA A 322 -13.56 3.04 -11.97
CA ALA A 322 -13.20 4.14 -12.88
C ALA A 322 -14.38 5.06 -13.20
N ALA A 323 -15.58 4.50 -13.36
CA ALA A 323 -16.80 5.23 -13.65
C ALA A 323 -18.00 4.52 -13.00
N PRO A 324 -18.17 4.63 -11.67
CA PRO A 324 -19.16 3.84 -10.95
C PRO A 324 -20.58 4.16 -11.44
N ALA A 325 -21.22 3.18 -12.09
CA ALA A 325 -22.58 3.33 -12.63
C ALA A 325 -23.65 3.61 -11.55
N ARG A 326 -23.33 3.30 -10.28
CA ARG A 326 -24.12 3.59 -9.07
C ARG A 326 -23.16 3.97 -7.96
N ARG A 327 -23.60 4.82 -7.03
CA ARG A 327 -22.85 5.06 -5.78
C ARG A 327 -22.66 3.72 -5.06
N PRO A 328 -21.41 3.27 -4.82
CA PRO A 328 -21.15 2.05 -4.06
C PRO A 328 -21.75 2.16 -2.65
N ILE A 329 -22.26 1.05 -2.12
CA ILE A 329 -22.76 1.00 -0.73
C ILE A 329 -21.63 1.37 0.24
N ARG A 330 -20.41 0.94 -0.07
CA ARG A 330 -19.18 1.31 0.63
C ARG A 330 -18.28 2.11 -0.30
N PRO A 331 -18.18 3.45 -0.13
CA PRO A 331 -17.36 4.29 -0.99
C PRO A 331 -15.88 3.95 -0.81
N LEU A 332 -15.08 4.24 -1.84
CA LEU A 332 -13.63 4.24 -1.71
C LEU A 332 -13.21 5.40 -0.80
N VAL A 333 -12.22 5.15 0.06
CA VAL A 333 -11.70 6.12 1.02
C VAL A 333 -10.22 6.41 0.83
N ASP A 334 -9.50 5.54 0.12
CA ASP A 334 -8.06 5.71 -0.12
C ASP A 334 -7.59 4.95 -1.37
N VAL A 335 -6.42 5.34 -1.88
CA VAL A 335 -5.68 4.65 -2.95
C VAL A 335 -4.24 4.40 -2.53
N VAL A 336 -3.66 3.32 -3.04
CA VAL A 336 -2.28 2.92 -2.77
C VAL A 336 -1.60 2.53 -4.06
N ALA A 337 -0.30 2.81 -4.16
CA ALA A 337 0.51 2.44 -5.31
C ALA A 337 1.96 2.31 -4.85
N ARG A 338 2.62 1.23 -5.28
CA ARG A 338 4.08 1.03 -5.16
C ARG A 338 4.49 -0.07 -6.11
N GLY A 339 5.74 -0.06 -6.56
CA GLY A 339 6.18 -1.03 -7.55
C GLY A 339 5.40 -0.85 -8.86
N LEU A 340 4.91 -1.98 -9.39
CA LEU A 340 4.01 -2.06 -10.54
C LEU A 340 2.56 -2.37 -10.12
N GLY A 341 2.23 -2.16 -8.85
CA GLY A 341 0.90 -2.43 -8.31
C GLY A 341 0.14 -1.15 -7.98
N SER A 342 -1.18 -1.24 -8.11
CA SER A 342 -2.13 -0.20 -7.75
C SER A 342 -3.27 -0.80 -6.92
N GLY A 343 -3.85 -0.03 -6.01
CA GLY A 343 -4.97 -0.47 -5.21
C GLY A 343 -5.84 0.66 -4.71
N ALA A 344 -7.05 0.31 -4.31
CA ALA A 344 -8.03 1.22 -3.71
C ALA A 344 -8.72 0.52 -2.53
N ILE A 345 -8.98 1.27 -1.47
CA ILE A 345 -9.57 0.76 -0.22
C ILE A 345 -10.98 1.34 -0.07
N ARG A 346 -11.95 0.50 0.30
CA ARG A 346 -13.31 0.91 0.67
C ARG A 346 -13.40 1.25 2.15
N ALA A 347 -14.37 2.08 2.50
CA ALA A 347 -14.75 2.29 3.88
C ALA A 347 -14.99 0.92 4.58
N PRO A 348 -14.54 0.75 5.83
CA PRO A 348 -14.74 -0.50 6.58
C PRO A 348 -16.22 -0.89 6.58
N GLY A 349 -16.50 -2.14 6.24
CA GLY A 349 -17.85 -2.71 6.37
C GLY A 349 -18.22 -2.90 7.84
N ILE A 350 -19.50 -3.07 8.12
CA ILE A 350 -19.94 -3.57 9.43
C ILE A 350 -19.47 -5.02 9.54
N ALA A 351 -18.69 -5.36 10.57
CA ALA A 351 -18.22 -6.72 10.78
C ALA A 351 -19.41 -7.66 11.02
N CYS A 352 -19.56 -8.65 10.14
CA CYS A 352 -20.66 -9.60 10.15
C CYS A 352 -20.21 -10.99 9.76
N THR A 353 -20.34 -11.93 10.69
CA THR A 353 -20.06 -13.33 10.40
C THR A 353 -21.04 -13.85 9.35
N GLY A 354 -20.52 -14.36 8.24
CA GLY A 354 -21.31 -14.88 7.12
C GLY A 354 -21.72 -13.84 6.08
N ASP A 355 -21.37 -12.56 6.25
CA ASP A 355 -21.46 -11.54 5.19
C ASP A 355 -20.20 -11.65 4.34
N LEU A 356 -20.21 -12.65 3.47
CA LEU A 356 -19.09 -13.02 2.64
C LEU A 356 -18.85 -11.95 1.59
N ASP A 357 -19.88 -11.47 0.92
CA ASP A 357 -19.75 -10.41 -0.09
C ASP A 357 -19.60 -9.00 0.52
N ARG A 358 -19.80 -8.84 1.84
CA ARG A 358 -19.61 -7.59 2.61
C ARG A 358 -20.49 -6.44 2.11
N ASP A 359 -21.74 -6.75 1.81
CA ASP A 359 -22.77 -5.77 1.51
C ASP A 359 -23.56 -5.31 2.77
N ALA A 360 -23.12 -5.75 3.96
CA ALA A 360 -23.78 -5.61 5.25
C ALA A 360 -25.07 -6.43 5.40
N ARG A 361 -25.17 -7.57 4.70
CA ARG A 361 -26.30 -8.49 4.80
C ARG A 361 -25.90 -9.93 4.51
N VAL A 362 -26.14 -10.79 5.49
CA VAL A 362 -26.04 -12.25 5.28
C VAL A 362 -27.29 -12.75 4.54
N GLY A 363 -27.10 -13.31 3.36
CA GLY A 363 -28.18 -13.73 2.48
C GLY A 363 -27.81 -14.77 1.43
N GLY A 364 -28.57 -14.73 0.33
CA GLY A 364 -28.49 -15.77 -0.71
C GLY A 364 -27.20 -15.72 -1.53
N ILE A 365 -26.55 -14.56 -1.63
CA ILE A 365 -25.27 -14.42 -2.34
C ILE A 365 -24.17 -15.07 -1.50
N ASP A 366 -24.13 -14.80 -0.20
CA ASP A 366 -23.19 -15.44 0.74
C ASP A 366 -23.37 -16.95 0.80
N LEU A 367 -24.63 -17.41 0.84
CA LEU A 367 -24.92 -18.84 0.75
C LEU A 367 -24.37 -19.45 -0.54
N GLY A 368 -24.48 -18.73 -1.66
CA GLY A 368 -23.89 -19.13 -2.93
C GLY A 368 -22.36 -19.29 -2.83
N LEU A 369 -21.68 -18.34 -2.19
CA LEU A 369 -20.23 -18.36 -1.99
C LEU A 369 -19.79 -19.56 -1.14
N ILE A 370 -20.45 -19.84 0.01
CA ILE A 370 -20.18 -21.05 0.81
C ILE A 370 -20.36 -22.32 -0.02
N LEU A 371 -21.42 -22.39 -0.85
CA LEU A 371 -21.72 -23.58 -1.64
C LEU A 371 -20.73 -23.78 -2.80
N ILE A 372 -20.17 -22.69 -3.35
CA ILE A 372 -19.11 -22.76 -4.36
C ILE A 372 -17.83 -23.36 -3.77
N ASP A 373 -17.49 -22.97 -2.55
CA ASP A 373 -16.26 -23.40 -1.89
C ASP A 373 -16.40 -24.73 -1.12
N TRP A 374 -17.59 -25.35 -1.16
CA TRP A 374 -17.94 -26.49 -0.32
C TRP A 374 -16.97 -27.67 -0.44
N GLY A 375 -16.45 -28.13 0.71
CA GLY A 375 -15.47 -29.20 0.80
C GLY A 375 -14.05 -28.80 0.34
N GLY A 376 -13.84 -27.54 -0.03
CA GLY A 376 -12.55 -26.96 -0.33
C GLY A 376 -11.74 -26.69 0.94
N ARG A 377 -10.41 -26.68 0.79
CA ARG A 377 -9.44 -26.26 1.83
C ARG A 377 -8.87 -24.87 1.59
N ASP A 378 -9.18 -24.29 0.43
CA ASP A 378 -8.66 -22.98 -0.02
C ASP A 378 -9.73 -21.87 0.06
N GLY A 379 -10.97 -22.22 0.46
CA GLY A 379 -12.10 -21.30 0.61
C GLY A 379 -12.02 -20.46 1.88
N CYS A 380 -10.87 -19.85 2.14
CA CYS A 380 -10.56 -19.13 3.37
C CYS A 380 -11.64 -18.12 3.78
N ARG A 381 -12.14 -17.34 2.81
CA ARG A 381 -13.22 -16.37 3.03
C ARG A 381 -14.52 -17.07 3.50
N SER A 382 -14.79 -18.26 2.98
CA SER A 382 -15.98 -19.08 3.26
C SER A 382 -15.82 -20.02 4.47
N ASP A 383 -14.60 -20.18 5.00
CA ASP A 383 -14.25 -20.91 6.22
C ASP A 383 -14.45 -19.99 7.44
N LEU A 384 -15.73 -19.84 7.83
CA LEU A 384 -16.21 -18.96 8.88
C LEU A 384 -15.80 -19.42 10.27
N ASP A 385 -15.71 -20.74 10.51
CA ASP A 385 -15.29 -21.30 11.80
C ASP A 385 -13.78 -21.54 11.91
N ARG A 386 -13.05 -21.36 10.80
CA ARG A 386 -11.58 -21.41 10.69
C ARG A 386 -11.02 -22.79 11.02
N ASP A 387 -11.76 -23.85 10.72
CA ASP A 387 -11.30 -25.23 10.92
C ASP A 387 -10.49 -25.78 9.72
N GLY A 388 -10.39 -25.00 8.64
CA GLY A 388 -9.68 -25.33 7.41
C GLY A 388 -10.53 -26.08 6.38
N LEU A 389 -11.85 -26.18 6.56
CA LEU A 389 -12.78 -26.86 5.66
C LEU A 389 -14.09 -26.09 5.55
N VAL A 390 -14.44 -25.64 4.34
CA VAL A 390 -15.77 -25.07 4.10
C VAL A 390 -16.83 -26.17 4.13
N GLY A 391 -17.76 -26.12 5.07
CA GLY A 391 -18.72 -27.20 5.30
C GLY A 391 -19.93 -26.84 6.17
N PRO A 392 -20.53 -27.85 6.84
CA PRO A 392 -21.74 -27.66 7.62
C PRO A 392 -21.60 -26.69 8.81
N GLY A 393 -20.39 -26.56 9.36
CA GLY A 393 -20.09 -25.60 10.43
C GLY A 393 -20.27 -24.17 9.95
N ASP A 394 -19.63 -23.83 8.82
CA ASP A 394 -19.73 -22.52 8.18
C ASP A 394 -21.15 -22.22 7.73
N LEU A 395 -21.83 -23.18 7.10
CA LEU A 395 -23.23 -23.00 6.73
C LEU A 395 -24.11 -22.75 7.94
N GLY A 396 -23.85 -23.43 9.05
CA GLY A 396 -24.52 -23.19 10.33
C GLY A 396 -24.31 -21.76 10.82
N LEU A 397 -23.06 -21.29 10.80
CA LEU A 397 -22.72 -19.91 11.18
C LEU A 397 -23.38 -18.89 10.26
N LEU A 398 -23.32 -19.07 8.94
CA LEU A 398 -23.95 -18.19 7.97
C LEU A 398 -25.47 -18.11 8.21
N LEU A 399 -26.15 -19.26 8.27
CA LEU A 399 -27.61 -19.29 8.46
C LEU A 399 -28.04 -18.74 9.83
N SER A 400 -27.21 -18.87 10.86
CA SER A 400 -27.49 -18.29 12.18
C SER A 400 -27.46 -16.75 12.19
N ASN A 401 -26.73 -16.15 11.25
CA ASN A 401 -26.58 -14.70 11.11
C ASN A 401 -27.42 -14.11 9.97
N TRP A 402 -28.35 -14.90 9.38
CA TRP A 402 -29.15 -14.49 8.24
C TRP A 402 -29.93 -13.19 8.49
N GLY A 403 -29.76 -12.20 7.63
CA GLY A 403 -30.42 -10.91 7.76
C GLY A 403 -29.46 -9.73 7.64
N ARG A 404 -29.87 -8.57 8.17
CA ARG A 404 -29.05 -7.36 8.12
C ARG A 404 -28.06 -7.34 9.27
N CYS A 405 -26.86 -6.92 8.94
CA CYS A 405 -25.82 -6.57 9.90
C CYS A 405 -26.26 -5.48 10.88
N GLY A 406 -25.95 -5.67 12.17
CA GLY A 406 -26.15 -4.67 13.22
C GLY A 406 -27.62 -4.34 13.55
N SER A 407 -28.56 -5.26 13.27
CA SER A 407 -29.99 -5.13 13.60
C SER A 407 -30.39 -5.72 14.94
#